data_AF-A0A4R2K0B6-F1
#
_entry.id   AF-A0A4R2K0B6-F1
#
_cell.length_a   1.000
_cell.length_b   1.000
_cell.length_c   1.000
_cell.angle_alpha   90.00
_cell.angle_beta   90.00
_cell.angle_gamma   90.00
#
_symmetry.space_group_name_H-M   'P 1'
#
loop_
_entity.id
_entity.type
_entity.pdbx_description
1 polymer ?
#
loop_
_entity_poly.entity_id
_entity_poly.type
_entity_poly.pdbx_seq_one_letter_code
_entity_poly.pdbx_strand_id
1 'polypeptide(L)' 'MDLHDLVAAQVERAWQAEVAYDRLVADRGISPDHAGHLLRFAVQRIAEGTTSTMDPYALATTWLNAR' A
#
# COMPACT_ATOMS: atom_id res chain seq x y z
N MET A 1 -24.97 -6.10 -9.32
CA MET A 1 -23.51 -6.02 -9.47
C MET A 1 -23.03 -7.45 -9.56
N ASP A 2 -22.46 -7.82 -10.72
CA ASP A 2 -21.95 -9.18 -10.94
C ASP A 2 -20.57 -9.34 -10.26
N LEU A 3 -20.13 -10.58 -10.03
CA LEU A 3 -18.79 -10.90 -9.51
C LEU A 3 -17.69 -10.23 -10.36
N HIS A 4 -17.87 -10.19 -11.68
CA HIS A 4 -16.93 -9.52 -12.58
C HIS A 4 -16.76 -8.04 -12.23
N ASP A 5 -17.86 -7.32 -11.97
CA ASP A 5 -17.83 -5.90 -11.60
C ASP A 5 -17.11 -5.70 -10.25
N LEU A 6 -17.35 -6.60 -9.29
CA LEU A 6 -16.69 -6.55 -7.97
C LEU A 6 -15.19 -6.79 -8.08
N VAL A 7 -14.76 -7.75 -8.91
CA VAL A 7 -13.34 -8.02 -9.15
C VAL A 7 -12.69 -6.84 -9.86
N ALA A 8 -13.32 -6.28 -10.90
CA ALA A 8 -12.82 -5.10 -11.60
C ALA A 8 -12.67 -3.90 -10.65
N ALA A 9 -13.67 -3.64 -9.81
CA ALA A 9 -13.61 -2.59 -8.80
C ALA A 9 -12.50 -2.84 -7.76
N GLN A 10 -12.23 -4.10 -7.40
CA GLN A 10 -11.14 -4.44 -6.49
C GLN A 10 -9.76 -4.23 -7.12
N VAL A 11 -9.59 -4.63 -8.39
CA VAL A 11 -8.35 -4.40 -9.15
C VAL A 11 -8.08 -2.91 -9.30
N GLU A 12 -9.11 -2.13 -9.66
CA GLU A 12 -9.00 -0.68 -9.76
C GLU A 12 -8.59 -0.05 -8.42
N ARG A 13 -9.21 -0.46 -7.32
CA ARG A 13 -8.81 0.02 -5.98
C ARG A 13 -7.36 -0.30 -5.64
N ALA A 14 -6.89 -1.51 -5.96
CA ALA A 14 -5.51 -1.91 -5.73
C ALA A 14 -4.53 -1.06 -6.57
N TRP A 15 -4.86 -0.84 -7.84
CA TRP A 15 -4.09 0.01 -8.74
C TRP A 15 -3.99 1.46 -8.23
N GLN A 16 -5.11 2.03 -7.79
CA GLN A 16 -5.12 3.40 -7.25
C GLN A 16 -4.26 3.53 -5.99
N ALA A 17 -4.25 2.51 -5.12
CA ALA A 17 -3.40 2.50 -3.92
C ALA A 17 -1.90 2.45 -4.27
N GLU A 18 -1.52 1.61 -5.24
CA GLU A 18 -0.16 1.51 -5.76
C GLU A 18 0.32 2.84 -6.36
N VAL A 19 -0.46 3.44 -7.26
CA VAL A 19 -0.13 4.72 -7.89
C VAL A 19 -0.02 5.85 -6.87
N ALA A 20 -0.90 5.89 -5.86
CA ALA A 20 -0.84 6.91 -4.81
C ALA A 20 0.42 6.77 -3.96
N TYR A 21 0.81 5.53 -3.62
CA TYR A 21 2.02 5.25 -2.87
C TYR A 21 3.28 5.63 -3.67
N ASP A 22 3.36 5.26 -4.95
CA ASP A 22 4.49 5.60 -5.81
C ASP A 22 4.69 7.11 -5.97
N ARG A 23 3.59 7.87 -6.11
CA ARG A 23 3.63 9.34 -6.13
C ARG A 23 4.17 9.90 -4.81
N LEU A 24 3.66 9.42 -3.67
CA LEU A 24 4.14 9.86 -2.36
C LEU A 24 5.62 9.56 -2.16
N VAL A 25 6.08 8.37 -2.55
CA VAL A 25 7.49 7.94 -2.49
C VAL A 25 8.36 8.87 -3.33
N ALA A 26 7.94 9.16 -4.56
CA ALA A 26 8.63 10.09 -5.46
C ALA A 26 8.70 11.50 -4.87
N ASP A 27 7.59 12.04 -4.35
CA ASP A 27 7.52 13.36 -3.73
C ASP A 27 8.43 13.50 -2.51
N ARG A 28 8.68 12.39 -1.79
CA ARG A 28 9.57 12.34 -0.63
C ARG A 28 11.02 12.04 -0.98
N GLY A 29 11.34 11.84 -2.27
CA GLY A 29 12.68 11.49 -2.72
C GLY A 29 13.17 10.13 -2.23
N ILE A 30 12.24 9.20 -1.97
CA ILE A 30 12.55 7.85 -1.48
C ILE A 30 12.85 6.95 -2.68
N SER A 31 13.90 6.14 -2.59
CA SER A 31 14.23 5.22 -3.67
C SER A 31 13.18 4.11 -3.81
N PRO A 32 12.90 3.63 -5.04
CA PRO A 32 11.97 2.52 -5.27
C PRO A 32 12.33 1.26 -4.47
N ASP A 33 13.64 0.95 -4.34
CA ASP A 33 14.10 -0.18 -3.55
C ASP A 33 13.73 -0.06 -2.07
N HIS A 34 13.88 1.14 -1.50
CA HIS A 34 13.51 1.38 -0.11
C HIS A 34 11.99 1.35 0.07
N ALA A 35 11.25 1.93 -0.86
CA ALA A 35 9.79 1.85 -0.88
C ALA A 35 9.28 0.41 -0.96
N GLY A 36 9.92 -0.44 -1.76
CA GLY A 36 9.62 -1.87 -1.84
C GLY A 36 9.94 -2.62 -0.55
N HIS A 37 11.02 -2.26 0.16
CA HIS A 37 11.29 -2.80 1.50
C HIS A 37 10.20 -2.43 2.51
N LEU A 38 9.74 -1.18 2.50
CA LEU A 38 8.65 -0.73 3.36
C LEU A 38 7.36 -1.52 3.11
N LEU A 39 7.00 -1.76 1.84
CA LEU A 39 5.82 -2.57 1.50
C LEU A 39 5.97 -4.02 1.97
N ARG A 40 7.14 -4.65 1.78
CA ARG A 40 7.39 -6.00 2.31
C ARG A 40 7.21 -6.06 3.83
N PHE A 41 7.69 -5.04 4.53
CA PHE A 41 7.54 -4.96 5.98
C PHE A 41 6.09 -4.72 6.41
N ALA A 42 5.33 -3.91 5.67
CA ALA A 42 3.90 -3.73 5.88
C ALA A 42 3.13 -5.05 5.73
N VAL A 43 3.39 -5.81 4.68
CA VAL A 43 2.79 -7.14 4.46
C VAL A 43 3.13 -8.09 5.61
N GLN A 44 4.39 -8.11 6.07
CA GLN A 44 4.81 -8.93 7.19
C GLN A 44 4.04 -8.58 8.47
N ARG A 45 3.90 -7.29 8.81
CA ARG A 45 3.16 -6.87 10.01
C ARG A 45 1.69 -7.26 9.97
N ILE A 46 1.07 -7.18 8.79
CA ILE A 46 -0.30 -7.62 8.56
C ILE A 46 -0.41 -9.13 8.80
N ALA A 47 0.51 -9.92 8.24
CA ALA A 47 0.53 -11.37 8.41
C ALA A 47 0.75 -11.79 9.87
N GLU A 48 1.55 -11.03 10.63
CA GLU A 48 1.79 -11.25 12.06
C GLU A 48 0.62 -10.81 12.95
N GLY A 49 -0.39 -10.11 12.40
CA GLY A 49 -1.51 -9.56 13.18
C GLY A 49 -1.10 -8.44 14.15
N THR A 50 0.03 -7.77 13.90
CA THR A 50 0.57 -6.72 14.78
C THR A 50 0.04 -5.33 14.44
N THR A 51 -0.90 -5.24 13.50
CA THR A 51 -1.51 -4.01 12.98
C THR A 51 -2.99 -4.25 12.69
N SER A 52 -3.81 -3.20 12.83
CA SER A 52 -5.23 -3.23 12.46
C SER A 52 -5.47 -2.87 10.98
N THR A 53 -4.47 -2.30 10.30
CA THR A 53 -4.56 -1.93 8.88
C THR A 53 -4.25 -3.14 8.01
N MET A 54 -5.23 -3.60 7.21
CA MET A 54 -5.08 -4.75 6.30
C MET A 54 -4.58 -4.41 4.89
N ASP A 55 -4.41 -3.11 4.61
CA ASP A 55 -3.87 -2.61 3.35
C ASP A 55 -2.38 -2.25 3.53
N PRO A 56 -1.45 -2.96 2.86
CA PRO A 56 -0.02 -2.69 3.00
C PRO A 56 0.39 -1.31 2.49
N TYR A 57 -0.28 -0.76 1.47
CA TYR A 57 -0.01 0.59 0.97
C TYR A 57 -0.46 1.64 1.97
N ALA A 58 -1.64 1.47 2.57
CA ALA A 58 -2.13 2.36 3.62
C ALA A 58 -1.21 2.33 4.85
N LEU A 59 -0.78 1.14 5.28
CA LEU A 59 0.13 0.99 6.40
C LEU A 59 1.49 1.64 6.14
N ALA A 60 2.12 1.36 5.00
CA ALA A 60 3.39 1.98 4.62
C ALA A 60 3.26 3.52 4.52
N THR A 61 2.16 4.02 3.95
CA THR A 61 1.86 5.45 3.87
C THR A 61 1.78 6.11 5.24
N THR A 62 1.21 5.43 6.24
CA THR A 62 1.16 5.98 7.62
C THR A 62 2.55 6.17 8.19
N TRP A 63 3.50 5.27 7.90
CA TRP A 63 4.89 5.39 8.36
C TRP A 63 5.62 6.55 7.67
N LEU A 64 5.34 6.77 6.39
CA LEU A 64 5.89 7.91 5.64
C LEU A 64 5.36 9.26 6.14
N ASN A 65 4.14 9.27 6.70
CA ASN A 65 3.47 10.48 7.17
C ASN A 65 3.60 10.71 8.68
N ALA A 66 4.07 9.75 9.47
CA ALA A 66 4.24 9.86 10.93
C ALA A 66 5.42 10.75 11.37
N ARG A 67 5.86 11.69 10.51
CA ARG A 67 7.01 12.56 10.72
C ARG A 67 6.58 13.99 10.97
#